data_AF-A0A553NDQ1-F1
#
_entry.id   AF-A0A553NDQ1-F1
#
_cell.length_a   1.000
_cell.length_b   1.000
_cell.length_c   1.000
_cell.angle_alpha   90.00
_cell.angle_beta   90.00
_cell.angle_gamma   90.00
#
_symmetry.space_group_name_H-M   'P 1'
#
loop_
_entity.id
_entity.type
_entity.pdbx_description
1 polymer ?
#
loop_
_entity_poly.entity_id
_entity_poly.type
_entity_poly.pdbx_seq_one_letter_code
_entity_poly.pdbx_strand_id
1 'polypeptide(L)'
;MGKNRRIREKADQKREEEAKKRKLSDPQALERATPLPIDESRLEPVQKNIKKEEKRLIVVLESAHLETVKSGSKGFGLLNVDEHAGILRKYNRDFSSSRPDITHQCLLMLLDSPLNRAGLLQVFIRTAQNVLIEINPQTRIPRTFPRFAGLMVQLLHKFSIKASDSSIKLMKVIKNPVTDHLPVGCRKVLMSYGAEKVVKPAELVPTDLNAPICLVIGAIAKGAIDVDYTEDNACIGNYPLSAALTCAKVTSAFEEAWGVF
;
A
#
# COMPACT_ATOMS: atom_id res chain seq x y z
N MET A 1 58.20 -19.66 -19.31
CA MET A 1 57.76 -18.65 -18.32
C MET A 1 56.23 -18.47 -18.17
N GLY A 2 55.36 -19.16 -18.94
CA GLY A 2 53.91 -18.89 -18.92
C GLY A 2 53.02 -19.64 -17.91
N LYS A 3 53.52 -20.71 -17.27
CA LYS A 3 52.72 -21.55 -16.35
C LYS A 3 52.48 -20.88 -14.97
N ASN A 4 53.48 -20.15 -14.44
CA ASN A 4 53.37 -19.50 -13.13
C ASN A 4 52.45 -18.26 -13.12
N ARG A 5 52.22 -17.63 -14.27
CA ARG A 5 51.36 -16.44 -14.39
C ARG A 5 49.87 -16.81 -14.32
N ARG A 6 49.47 -17.89 -15.01
CA ARG A 6 48.09 -18.41 -15.01
C ARG A 6 47.63 -18.96 -13.65
N ILE A 7 48.56 -19.46 -12.83
CA ILE A 7 48.24 -19.95 -11.48
C ILE A 7 47.97 -18.80 -10.52
N ARG A 8 48.72 -17.69 -10.64
CA ARG A 8 48.50 -16.46 -9.85
C ARG A 8 47.17 -15.80 -10.19
N GLU A 9 46.84 -15.65 -11.47
CA GLU A 9 45.57 -15.07 -11.92
C GLU A 9 44.34 -15.87 -11.43
N LYS A 10 44.41 -17.20 -11.42
CA LYS A 10 43.34 -18.05 -10.87
C LYS A 10 43.21 -17.94 -9.34
N ALA A 11 44.32 -17.75 -8.64
CA ALA A 11 44.30 -17.59 -7.17
C ALA A 11 43.72 -16.22 -6.77
N ASP A 12 44.01 -15.16 -7.53
CA ASP A 12 43.47 -13.83 -7.29
C ASP A 12 41.97 -13.76 -7.62
N GLN A 13 41.52 -14.40 -8.71
CA GLN A 13 40.08 -14.53 -9.02
C GLN A 13 39.32 -15.29 -7.94
N LYS A 14 39.91 -16.37 -7.40
CA LYS A 14 39.29 -17.16 -6.32
C LYS A 14 39.23 -16.39 -5.00
N ARG A 15 40.25 -15.55 -4.71
CA ARG A 15 40.25 -14.65 -3.56
C ARG A 15 39.24 -13.51 -3.69
N GLU A 16 39.04 -12.96 -4.90
CA GLU A 16 37.97 -11.98 -5.16
C GLU A 16 36.57 -12.60 -5.04
N GLU A 17 36.37 -13.83 -5.50
CA GLU A 17 35.12 -14.56 -5.32
C GLU A 17 34.84 -14.88 -3.85
N GLU A 18 35.85 -15.33 -3.10
CA GLU A 18 35.72 -15.58 -1.66
C GLU A 18 35.50 -14.29 -0.86
N ALA A 19 36.13 -13.18 -1.25
CA ALA A 19 35.87 -11.86 -0.67
C ALA A 19 34.45 -11.34 -0.99
N LYS A 20 33.92 -11.62 -2.19
CA LYS A 20 32.53 -11.34 -2.55
C LYS A 20 31.54 -12.21 -1.77
N LYS A 21 31.84 -13.50 -1.58
CA LYS A 21 31.04 -14.41 -0.75
C LYS A 21 31.05 -14.03 0.73
N ARG A 22 32.20 -13.56 1.26
CA ARG A 22 32.31 -13.02 2.62
C ARG A 22 31.57 -11.70 2.82
N LYS A 23 31.52 -10.82 1.80
CA LYS A 23 30.67 -9.61 1.82
C LYS A 23 29.17 -9.90 1.67
N LEU A 24 28.79 -11.04 1.10
CA LEU A 24 27.40 -11.50 1.00
C LEU A 24 26.88 -12.20 2.26
N SER A 25 27.79 -12.65 3.13
CA SER A 25 27.47 -13.45 4.34
C SER A 25 27.60 -12.66 5.64
N ASP A 26 27.68 -11.33 5.56
CA ASP A 26 27.64 -10.48 6.76
C ASP A 26 26.22 -10.45 7.34
N PRO A 27 25.96 -11.17 8.45
CA PRO A 27 24.62 -11.27 9.04
C PRO A 27 24.14 -9.92 9.61
N GLN A 28 25.05 -8.96 9.81
CA GLN A 28 24.74 -7.64 10.37
C GLN A 28 24.22 -6.62 9.35
N ALA A 29 24.27 -6.93 8.04
CA ALA A 29 23.67 -6.06 7.02
C ALA A 29 22.14 -6.22 6.92
N LEU A 30 21.59 -7.33 7.43
CA LEU A 30 20.17 -7.63 7.47
C LEU A 30 19.40 -6.72 8.46
N GLU A 31 20.10 -6.15 9.45
CA GLU A 31 19.54 -5.28 10.50
C GLU A 31 19.10 -3.89 10.03
N ARG A 32 19.31 -3.53 8.75
CA ARG A 32 19.00 -2.18 8.23
C ARG A 32 17.86 -2.13 7.21
N ALA A 33 17.18 -3.26 7.01
CA ALA A 33 15.97 -3.38 6.19
C ALA A 33 14.84 -4.11 6.96
N THR A 34 14.98 -4.23 8.28
CA THR A 34 13.85 -4.61 9.14
C THR A 34 12.85 -3.46 9.14
N PRO A 35 11.53 -3.73 8.99
CA PRO A 35 10.52 -2.74 9.29
C PRO A 35 10.83 -2.16 10.67
N LEU A 36 10.81 -0.84 10.80
CA LEU A 36 10.92 -0.21 12.12
C LEU A 36 9.91 -0.91 13.03
N PRO A 37 10.34 -1.53 14.15
CA PRO A 37 9.41 -2.21 15.04
C PRO A 37 8.31 -1.23 15.41
N ILE A 38 7.07 -1.58 15.04
CA ILE A 38 5.93 -0.73 15.35
C ILE A 38 5.65 -0.94 16.82
N ASP A 39 5.94 0.09 17.60
CA ASP A 39 5.56 0.12 18.99
C ASP A 39 4.03 0.28 19.08
N GLU A 40 3.33 -0.84 19.31
CA GLU A 40 1.88 -0.89 19.39
C GLU A 40 1.28 0.02 20.48
N SER A 41 2.08 0.41 21.49
CA SER A 41 1.65 1.35 22.53
C SER A 41 1.44 2.77 21.99
N ARG A 42 2.08 3.09 20.85
CA ARG A 42 1.98 4.38 20.19
C ARG A 42 0.86 4.43 19.14
N LEU A 43 0.22 3.30 18.87
CA LEU A 43 -0.88 3.20 17.92
C LEU A 43 -2.19 3.62 18.56
N GLU A 44 -3.04 4.27 17.78
CA GLU A 44 -4.35 4.65 18.28
C GLU A 44 -5.23 3.41 18.51
N PRO A 45 -6.04 3.43 19.59
CA PRO A 45 -7.03 2.38 19.84
C PRO A 45 -8.09 2.38 18.73
N VAL A 46 -8.67 1.21 18.51
CA VAL A 46 -9.84 1.03 17.64
C VAL A 46 -10.95 1.99 18.08
N GLN A 47 -11.53 2.72 17.12
CA GLN A 47 -12.72 3.53 17.38
C GLN A 47 -13.91 2.58 17.59
N LYS A 48 -14.14 2.16 18.84
CA LYS A 48 -15.31 1.37 19.20
C LYS A 48 -16.56 2.22 18.98
N ASN A 49 -17.50 1.69 18.18
CA ASN A 49 -18.78 2.30 17.81
C ASN A 49 -18.74 3.29 16.63
N ILE A 50 -18.28 2.86 15.45
CA ILE A 50 -18.71 3.50 14.20
C ILE A 50 -20.21 3.21 14.06
N LYS A 51 -21.04 4.24 14.10
CA LYS A 51 -22.51 4.12 14.08
C LYS A 51 -22.96 3.22 12.92
N LYS A 52 -24.00 2.43 13.18
CA LYS A 52 -24.54 1.37 12.32
C LYS A 52 -25.04 1.85 10.93
N GLU A 53 -25.10 3.16 10.71
CA GLU A 53 -25.84 3.78 9.60
C GLU A 53 -25.11 5.01 9.09
N GLU A 54 -24.03 4.83 8.33
CA GLU A 54 -23.58 5.88 7.42
C GLU A 54 -23.23 5.22 6.08
N LYS A 55 -24.17 5.37 5.13
CA LYS A 55 -23.96 5.14 3.70
C LYS A 55 -22.54 5.57 3.32
N ARG A 56 -21.66 4.62 3.01
CA ARG A 56 -20.27 4.92 2.72
C ARG A 56 -19.58 3.80 1.96
N LEU A 57 -18.77 4.18 0.99
CA LEU A 57 -17.83 3.30 0.32
C LEU A 57 -16.54 3.32 1.12
N ILE A 58 -16.08 2.15 1.54
CA ILE A 58 -14.80 1.96 2.20
C ILE A 58 -13.88 1.26 1.20
N VAL A 59 -12.70 1.82 0.96
CA VAL A 59 -11.70 1.19 0.09
C VAL A 59 -10.48 0.82 0.91
N VAL A 60 -10.10 -0.45 0.86
CA VAL A 60 -8.86 -0.95 1.46
C VAL A 60 -7.87 -1.21 0.34
N LEU A 61 -6.79 -0.44 0.30
CA LEU A 61 -5.65 -0.69 -0.58
C LEU A 61 -4.76 -1.76 0.08
N GLU A 62 -4.89 -2.99 -0.37
CA GLU A 62 -4.27 -4.18 0.24
C GLU A 62 -2.90 -4.50 -0.35
N SER A 63 -2.00 -5.03 0.49
CA SER A 63 -0.60 -5.34 0.14
C SER A 63 0.16 -4.17 -0.50
N ALA A 64 -0.08 -2.94 -0.05
CA ALA A 64 0.61 -1.76 -0.57
C ALA A 64 2.12 -1.81 -0.27
N HIS A 65 2.96 -1.60 -1.29
CA HIS A 65 4.41 -1.57 -1.14
C HIS A 65 4.92 -0.22 -0.60
N LEU A 66 4.66 0.06 0.68
CA LEU A 66 5.13 1.24 1.39
C LEU A 66 6.12 0.84 2.48
N GLU A 67 7.41 0.90 2.17
CA GLU A 67 8.50 0.53 3.07
C GLU A 67 9.59 1.60 3.04
N THR A 68 10.15 1.95 4.21
CA THR A 68 11.26 2.89 4.30
C THR A 68 12.59 2.18 4.17
N VAL A 69 13.54 2.77 3.43
CA VAL A 69 14.90 2.28 3.28
C VAL A 69 15.90 3.37 3.63
N LYS A 70 17.01 2.98 4.28
CA LYS A 70 18.11 3.90 4.57
C LYS A 70 19.05 4.00 3.35
N SER A 71 19.09 5.16 2.72
CA SER A 71 19.89 5.42 1.52
C SER A 71 21.13 6.25 1.86
N GLY A 72 22.11 5.61 2.50
CA GLY A 72 23.44 6.20 2.77
C GLY A 72 23.40 7.59 3.41
N SER A 73 24.08 8.56 2.79
CA SER A 73 24.17 9.96 3.23
C SER A 73 22.88 10.78 3.00
N LYS A 74 21.93 10.28 2.22
CA LYS A 74 20.68 10.99 1.88
C LYS A 74 19.55 10.76 2.89
N GLY A 75 19.79 10.01 3.97
CA GLY A 75 18.81 9.73 5.01
C GLY A 75 17.87 8.58 4.67
N PHE A 76 16.60 8.69 5.08
CA PHE A 76 15.56 7.71 4.82
C PHE A 76 14.76 8.08 3.56
N GLY A 77 14.48 7.09 2.72
CA GLY A 77 13.63 7.22 1.53
C GLY A 77 12.55 6.14 1.50
N LEU A 78 11.55 6.30 0.63
CA LEU A 78 10.56 5.26 0.37
C LEU A 78 11.09 4.30 -0.68
N LEU A 79 11.14 3.01 -0.38
CA LEU A 79 11.68 1.98 -1.25
C LEU A 79 10.91 1.96 -2.58
N ASN A 80 11.63 2.16 -3.68
CA ASN A 80 11.09 2.18 -5.03
C ASN A 80 12.11 1.65 -6.04
N VAL A 81 11.63 1.09 -7.15
CA VAL A 81 12.48 0.47 -8.18
C VAL A 81 13.46 1.45 -8.79
N ASP A 82 13.03 2.67 -9.10
CA ASP A 82 13.81 3.62 -9.89
C ASP A 82 15.04 4.14 -9.14
N GLU A 83 14.87 4.50 -7.86
CA GLU A 83 15.94 5.07 -7.03
C GLU A 83 16.75 4.00 -6.29
N HIS A 84 16.15 2.84 -6.01
CA HIS A 84 16.73 1.84 -5.10
C HIS A 84 17.04 0.50 -5.78
N ALA A 85 17.10 0.45 -7.12
CA ALA A 85 17.43 -0.77 -7.88
C ALA A 85 18.70 -1.49 -7.38
N GLY A 86 19.75 -0.74 -7.01
CA GLY A 86 20.98 -1.33 -6.48
C GLY A 86 20.79 -2.05 -5.14
N ILE A 87 19.94 -1.51 -4.27
CA ILE A 87 19.59 -2.12 -2.98
C ILE A 87 18.78 -3.40 -3.22
N LEU A 88 17.80 -3.35 -4.13
CA LEU A 88 16.97 -4.50 -4.48
C LEU A 88 17.82 -5.65 -5.02
N ARG A 89 18.77 -5.38 -5.92
CA ARG A 89 19.71 -6.38 -6.43
C ARG A 89 20.60 -6.96 -5.34
N LYS A 90 21.12 -6.11 -4.45
CA LYS A 90 22.00 -6.54 -3.36
C LYS A 90 21.31 -7.56 -2.44
N TYR A 91 20.03 -7.35 -2.16
CA TYR A 91 19.24 -8.22 -1.26
C TYR A 91 18.36 -9.22 -2.02
N ASN A 92 18.57 -9.40 -3.32
CA ASN A 92 17.80 -10.31 -4.17
C ASN A 92 16.27 -10.15 -4.03
N ARG A 93 15.80 -8.91 -3.87
CA ARG A 93 14.36 -8.59 -3.79
C ARG A 93 13.78 -8.41 -5.18
N ASP A 94 12.53 -8.84 -5.34
CA ASP A 94 11.79 -8.67 -6.59
C ASP A 94 11.49 -7.18 -6.83
N PHE A 95 11.82 -6.67 -8.02
CA PHE A 95 11.51 -5.30 -8.42
C PHE A 95 10.01 -5.02 -8.40
N SER A 96 9.16 -6.02 -8.66
CA SER A 96 7.71 -5.84 -8.60
C SER A 96 7.18 -5.53 -7.19
N SER A 97 7.98 -5.83 -6.15
CA SER A 97 7.65 -5.62 -4.73
C SER A 97 8.01 -4.22 -4.20
N SER A 98 8.39 -3.29 -5.06
CA SER A 98 8.83 -1.94 -4.69
C SER A 98 8.18 -0.87 -5.56
N ARG A 99 6.85 -0.93 -5.63
CA ARG A 99 6.00 -0.07 -6.48
C ARG A 99 5.04 0.82 -5.67
N PRO A 100 5.57 1.73 -4.83
CA PRO A 100 4.74 2.67 -4.06
C PRO A 100 3.95 3.65 -4.94
N ASP A 101 4.34 3.82 -6.21
CA ASP A 101 3.64 4.62 -7.21
C ASP A 101 2.20 4.13 -7.48
N ILE A 102 1.96 2.82 -7.35
CA ILE A 102 0.61 2.24 -7.50
C ILE A 102 -0.32 2.79 -6.42
N THR A 103 0.12 2.74 -5.16
CA THR A 103 -0.65 3.28 -4.03
C THR A 103 -0.85 4.79 -4.19
N HIS A 104 0.19 5.51 -4.62
CA HIS A 104 0.12 6.95 -4.88
C HIS A 104 -0.99 7.28 -5.89
N GLN A 105 -1.00 6.61 -7.05
CA GLN A 105 -2.02 6.82 -8.08
C GLN A 105 -3.44 6.45 -7.60
N CYS A 106 -3.58 5.36 -6.85
CA CYS A 106 -4.87 4.98 -6.26
C CYS A 106 -5.42 6.06 -5.34
N LEU A 107 -4.58 6.57 -4.42
CA LEU A 107 -4.98 7.63 -3.50
C LEU A 107 -5.35 8.93 -4.22
N LEU A 108 -4.66 9.26 -5.33
CA LEU A 108 -5.04 10.41 -6.15
C LEU A 108 -6.43 10.23 -6.76
N MET A 109 -6.76 9.05 -7.30
CA MET A 109 -8.09 8.78 -7.88
C MET A 109 -9.18 8.79 -6.81
N LEU A 110 -8.92 8.14 -5.68
CA LEU A 110 -9.87 8.01 -4.57
C LEU A 110 -10.18 9.38 -3.94
N LEU A 111 -9.16 10.15 -3.56
CA LEU A 111 -9.38 11.38 -2.78
C LEU A 111 -9.77 12.60 -3.63
N ASP A 112 -9.58 12.53 -4.95
CA ASP A 112 -10.10 13.55 -5.86
C ASP A 112 -11.56 13.36 -6.25
N SER A 113 -12.08 12.15 -6.05
CA SER A 113 -13.44 11.77 -6.43
C SER A 113 -14.49 12.71 -5.81
N PRO A 114 -15.55 13.09 -6.56
CA PRO A 114 -16.74 13.70 -5.99
C PRO A 114 -17.26 12.94 -4.77
N LEU A 115 -17.17 11.61 -4.77
CA LEU A 115 -17.56 10.75 -3.65
C LEU A 115 -16.83 11.10 -2.34
N ASN A 116 -15.51 11.35 -2.40
CA ASN A 116 -14.73 11.78 -1.25
C ASN A 116 -15.15 13.17 -0.76
N ARG A 117 -15.42 14.10 -1.69
CA ARG A 117 -15.89 15.45 -1.34
C ARG A 117 -17.27 15.46 -0.71
N ALA A 118 -18.12 14.49 -1.08
CA ALA A 118 -19.42 14.27 -0.48
C ALA A 118 -19.36 13.61 0.92
N GLY A 119 -18.17 13.22 1.39
CA GLY A 119 -18.00 12.55 2.69
C GLY A 119 -18.43 11.07 2.68
N LEU A 120 -18.64 10.49 1.50
CA LEU A 120 -19.13 9.13 1.32
C LEU A 120 -18.02 8.11 1.03
N LEU A 121 -16.74 8.51 1.17
CA LEU A 121 -15.58 7.65 0.98
C LEU A 121 -14.73 7.59 2.26
N GLN A 122 -14.30 6.38 2.65
CA GLN A 122 -13.20 6.19 3.60
C GLN A 122 -12.13 5.31 2.95
N VAL A 123 -10.85 5.62 3.20
CA VAL A 123 -9.73 4.90 2.62
C VAL A 123 -8.81 4.38 3.72
N PHE A 124 -8.50 3.09 3.63
CA PHE A 124 -7.45 2.43 4.40
C PHE A 124 -6.35 1.92 3.47
N ILE A 125 -5.14 1.82 4.00
CA ILE A 125 -4.01 1.19 3.32
C ILE A 125 -3.48 0.12 4.24
N ARG A 126 -3.43 -1.13 3.79
CA ARG A 126 -2.71 -2.21 4.46
C ARG A 126 -1.45 -2.51 3.65
N THR A 127 -0.29 -2.27 4.25
CA THR A 127 0.98 -2.49 3.55
C THR A 127 1.34 -3.97 3.48
N ALA A 128 2.24 -4.34 2.58
CA ALA A 128 2.80 -5.69 2.51
C ALA A 128 3.53 -6.11 3.81
N GLN A 129 3.94 -5.15 4.63
CA GLN A 129 4.54 -5.33 5.95
C GLN A 129 3.50 -5.29 7.08
N ASN A 130 2.21 -5.48 6.76
CA ASN A 130 1.08 -5.52 7.70
C ASN A 130 0.89 -4.23 8.52
N VAL A 131 1.27 -3.06 7.96
CA VAL A 131 0.99 -1.76 8.58
C VAL A 131 -0.38 -1.28 8.10
N LEU A 132 -1.31 -1.03 9.02
CA LEU A 132 -2.62 -0.48 8.69
C LEU A 132 -2.61 1.04 8.88
N ILE A 133 -2.98 1.77 7.83
CA ILE A 133 -3.03 3.23 7.79
C ILE A 133 -4.46 3.66 7.49
N GLU A 134 -5.00 4.56 8.31
CA GLU A 134 -6.24 5.27 8.04
C GLU A 134 -5.94 6.64 7.42
N ILE A 135 -6.67 6.97 6.35
CA ILE A 135 -6.56 8.25 5.66
C ILE A 135 -7.81 9.08 5.93
N ASN A 136 -7.62 10.29 6.46
CA ASN A 136 -8.69 11.26 6.65
C ASN A 136 -9.15 11.79 5.27
N PRO A 137 -10.47 11.88 5.01
CA PRO A 137 -11.01 12.42 3.75
C PRO A 137 -10.51 13.83 3.37
N GLN A 138 -10.13 14.65 4.35
CA GLN A 138 -9.57 16.00 4.12
C GLN A 138 -8.11 15.99 3.65
N THR A 139 -7.46 14.83 3.60
CA THR A 139 -6.06 14.71 3.21
C THR A 139 -5.85 15.08 1.75
N ARG A 140 -5.01 16.08 1.49
CA ARG A 140 -4.55 16.41 0.13
C ARG A 140 -3.27 15.66 -0.17
N ILE A 141 -3.36 14.63 -1.01
CA ILE A 141 -2.19 13.83 -1.41
C ILE A 141 -1.30 14.66 -2.35
N PRO A 142 0.02 14.73 -2.10
CA PRO A 142 0.94 15.40 -3.01
C PRO A 142 0.89 14.80 -4.41
N ARG A 143 0.76 15.64 -5.44
CA ARG A 143 0.66 15.17 -6.85
C ARG A 143 1.95 14.62 -7.42
N THR A 144 3.09 15.10 -6.92
CA THR A 144 4.41 14.64 -7.36
C THR A 144 4.89 13.51 -6.47
N PHE A 145 5.35 12.41 -7.07
CA PHE A 145 5.80 11.24 -6.34
C PHE A 145 6.88 11.52 -5.28
N PRO A 146 7.93 12.34 -5.50
CA PRO A 146 8.95 12.59 -4.47
C PRO A 146 8.39 13.21 -3.18
N ARG A 147 7.39 14.10 -3.29
CA ARG A 147 6.70 14.68 -2.12
C ARG A 147 5.83 13.65 -1.41
N PHE A 148 5.14 12.79 -2.16
CA PHE A 148 4.40 11.66 -1.60
C PHE A 148 5.33 10.70 -0.86
N ALA A 149 6.48 10.36 -1.44
CA ALA A 149 7.47 9.48 -0.84
C ALA A 149 7.98 10.02 0.51
N GLY A 150 8.36 11.30 0.57
CA GLY A 150 8.77 11.94 1.81
C GLY A 150 7.67 11.96 2.88
N LEU A 151 6.42 12.18 2.47
CA LEU A 151 5.26 12.15 3.36
C LEU A 151 5.01 10.74 3.94
N MET A 152 5.14 9.69 3.13
CA MET A 152 5.00 8.30 3.59
C MET A 152 6.13 7.89 4.53
N VAL A 153 7.37 8.29 4.25
CA VAL A 153 8.51 8.09 5.17
C VAL A 153 8.22 8.74 6.52
N GLN A 154 7.75 9.99 6.52
CA GLN A 154 7.37 10.68 7.75
C GLN A 154 6.24 9.96 8.49
N LEU A 155 5.21 9.51 7.78
CA LEU A 155 4.08 8.77 8.37
C LEU A 155 4.55 7.48 9.03
N LEU A 156 5.38 6.67 8.36
CA LEU A 156 5.87 5.40 8.88
C LEU A 156 6.81 5.58 10.08
N HIS A 157 7.54 6.69 10.17
CA HIS A 157 8.41 6.99 11.32
C HIS A 157 7.66 7.62 12.52
N LYS A 158 6.66 8.46 12.26
CA LYS A 158 5.93 9.21 13.30
C LYS A 158 4.59 8.60 13.68
N PHE A 159 4.14 7.58 12.96
CA PHE A 159 2.82 6.94 13.06
C PHE A 159 1.61 7.86 12.82
N SER A 160 1.82 9.15 12.58
CA SER A 160 0.76 10.08 12.19
C SER A 160 1.29 11.31 11.48
N ILE A 161 0.43 11.91 10.66
CA ILE A 161 0.63 13.21 10.01
C ILE A 161 -0.52 14.12 10.45
N LYS A 162 -0.18 15.31 10.95
CA LYS A 162 -1.14 16.35 11.30
C LYS A 162 -1.22 17.39 10.20
N ALA A 163 -2.35 18.10 10.12
CA ALA A 163 -2.44 19.30 9.31
C ALA A 163 -1.46 20.37 9.82
N SER A 164 -1.00 21.25 8.93
CA SER A 164 -0.02 22.29 9.30
C SER A 164 -0.63 23.37 10.19
N ASP A 165 -1.94 23.58 10.08
CA ASP A 165 -2.72 24.65 10.68
C ASP A 165 -3.65 24.18 11.81
N SER A 166 -3.74 22.86 12.06
CA SER A 166 -4.61 22.31 13.09
C SER A 166 -4.05 21.04 13.72
N SER A 167 -4.64 20.62 14.84
CA SER A 167 -4.30 19.36 15.50
C SER A 167 -4.92 18.13 14.83
N ILE A 168 -5.68 18.31 13.73
CA ILE A 168 -6.35 17.24 13.01
C ILE A 168 -5.29 16.30 12.41
N LYS A 169 -5.43 15.00 12.68
CA LYS A 169 -4.60 13.97 12.06
C LYS A 169 -5.18 13.64 10.68
N LEU A 170 -4.37 13.90 9.65
CA LEU A 170 -4.71 13.61 8.25
C LEU A 170 -4.44 12.14 7.92
N MET A 171 -3.37 11.57 8.44
CA MET A 171 -3.07 10.14 8.28
C MET A 171 -2.56 9.58 9.59
N LYS A 172 -2.90 8.33 9.88
CA LYS A 172 -2.45 7.66 11.10
C LYS A 172 -2.28 6.17 10.88
N VAL A 173 -1.27 5.60 11.52
CA VAL A 173 -1.10 4.17 11.65
C VAL A 173 -2.01 3.70 12.80
N ILE A 174 -2.81 2.68 12.54
CA ILE A 174 -3.81 2.13 13.46
C ILE A 174 -3.56 0.63 13.66
N LYS A 175 -4.18 0.05 14.69
CA LYS A 175 -4.02 -1.37 15.00
C LYS A 175 -4.75 -2.26 13.99
N ASN A 176 -4.15 -3.39 13.65
CA ASN A 176 -4.84 -4.46 12.95
C ASN A 176 -5.84 -5.19 13.89
N PRO A 177 -6.81 -5.94 13.34
CA PRO A 177 -7.16 -6.09 11.92
C PRO A 177 -7.97 -4.92 11.36
N VAL A 178 -8.06 -4.79 10.03
CA VAL A 178 -8.87 -3.74 9.38
C VAL A 178 -10.36 -3.86 9.71
N THR A 179 -10.86 -5.09 9.92
CA THR A 179 -12.25 -5.40 10.25
C THR A 179 -12.75 -4.71 11.51
N ASP A 180 -11.86 -4.44 12.48
CA ASP A 180 -12.20 -3.75 13.72
C ASP A 180 -12.58 -2.29 13.51
N HIS A 181 -12.21 -1.72 12.35
CA HIS A 181 -12.47 -0.33 11.97
C HIS A 181 -13.56 -0.20 10.90
N LEU A 182 -14.23 -1.31 10.56
CA LEU A 182 -15.34 -1.30 9.62
C LEU A 182 -16.68 -1.21 10.37
N PRO A 183 -17.70 -0.56 9.80
CA PRO A 183 -19.05 -0.55 10.37
C PRO A 183 -19.63 -1.98 10.48
N VAL A 184 -20.51 -2.17 11.47
CA VAL A 184 -21.25 -3.43 11.63
C VAL A 184 -22.13 -3.67 10.40
N GLY A 185 -22.14 -4.92 9.89
CA GLY A 185 -22.91 -5.28 8.70
C GLY A 185 -22.31 -4.81 7.38
N CYS A 186 -21.09 -4.26 7.40
CA CYS A 186 -20.39 -3.86 6.17
C CYS A 186 -19.97 -5.11 5.36
N ARG A 187 -20.58 -5.31 4.19
CA ARG A 187 -20.17 -6.34 3.23
C ARG A 187 -18.76 -6.04 2.72
N LYS A 188 -17.91 -7.06 2.62
CA LYS A 188 -16.49 -6.93 2.23
C LYS A 188 -16.22 -7.72 0.96
N VAL A 189 -15.91 -7.04 -0.13
CA VAL A 189 -15.70 -7.64 -1.46
C VAL A 189 -14.25 -7.44 -1.91
N LEU A 190 -13.58 -8.50 -2.35
CA LEU A 190 -12.27 -8.41 -2.97
C LEU A 190 -12.40 -8.14 -4.47
N MET A 191 -11.75 -7.08 -4.95
CA MET A 191 -11.61 -6.82 -6.38
C MET A 191 -10.50 -7.69 -6.95
N SER A 192 -10.87 -8.67 -7.78
CA SER A 192 -9.95 -9.62 -8.39
C SER A 192 -10.30 -9.91 -9.84
N TYR A 193 -9.30 -9.85 -10.72
CA TYR A 193 -9.47 -10.27 -12.12
C TYR A 193 -9.75 -11.78 -12.25
N GLY A 194 -9.33 -12.58 -11.26
CA GLY A 194 -9.56 -14.02 -11.21
C GLY A 194 -10.94 -14.43 -10.66
N ALA A 195 -11.85 -13.48 -10.40
CA ALA A 195 -13.20 -13.82 -9.97
C ALA A 195 -13.99 -14.52 -11.09
N GLU A 196 -14.90 -15.42 -10.72
CA GLU A 196 -15.65 -16.26 -11.68
C GLU A 196 -16.52 -15.45 -12.65
N LYS A 197 -17.06 -14.32 -12.19
CA LYS A 197 -17.98 -13.49 -12.95
C LYS A 197 -17.49 -12.04 -13.05
N VAL A 198 -17.58 -11.51 -14.27
CA VAL A 198 -17.44 -10.06 -14.52
C VAL A 198 -18.78 -9.39 -14.26
N VAL A 199 -18.78 -8.37 -13.40
CA VAL A 199 -19.95 -7.57 -13.02
C VAL A 199 -19.75 -6.11 -13.40
N LYS A 200 -20.83 -5.38 -13.62
CA LYS A 200 -20.72 -3.92 -13.76
C LYS A 200 -20.38 -3.30 -12.40
N PRO A 201 -19.54 -2.26 -12.33
CA PRO A 201 -19.29 -1.54 -11.08
C PRO A 201 -20.56 -1.11 -10.32
N ALA A 202 -21.64 -0.76 -11.03
CA ALA A 202 -22.92 -0.40 -10.41
C ALA A 202 -23.60 -1.56 -9.66
N GLU A 203 -23.34 -2.81 -10.04
CA GLU A 203 -23.87 -4.01 -9.36
C GLU A 203 -23.18 -4.26 -7.99
N LEU A 204 -22.06 -3.57 -7.72
CA LEU A 204 -21.40 -3.60 -6.42
C LEU A 204 -22.09 -2.70 -5.40
N VAL A 205 -22.90 -1.73 -5.85
CA VAL A 205 -23.60 -0.81 -4.95
C VAL A 205 -24.67 -1.61 -4.18
N PRO A 206 -24.71 -1.52 -2.84
CA PRO A 206 -25.71 -2.22 -2.04
C PRO A 206 -27.14 -1.87 -2.45
N THR A 207 -28.03 -2.87 -2.47
CA THR A 207 -29.46 -2.66 -2.74
C THR A 207 -30.11 -1.78 -1.68
N ASP A 208 -29.74 -1.99 -0.41
CA ASP A 208 -30.00 -1.01 0.64
C ASP A 208 -28.98 0.13 0.52
N LEU A 209 -29.41 1.25 -0.06
CA LEU A 209 -28.54 2.40 -0.31
C LEU A 209 -27.96 3.04 0.95
N ASN A 210 -28.45 2.68 2.14
CA ASN A 210 -27.88 3.14 3.41
C ASN A 210 -26.80 2.19 3.96
N ALA A 211 -26.66 1.00 3.40
CA ALA A 211 -25.68 0.01 3.86
C ALA A 211 -24.25 0.41 3.44
N PRO A 212 -23.28 0.32 4.36
CA PRO A 212 -21.88 0.50 4.02
C PRO A 212 -21.32 -0.72 3.29
N ILE A 213 -20.34 -0.50 2.42
CA ILE A 213 -19.62 -1.56 1.71
C ILE A 213 -18.12 -1.30 1.70
N CYS A 214 -17.34 -2.36 1.87
CA CYS A 214 -15.89 -2.34 1.81
C CYS A 214 -15.42 -3.05 0.55
N LEU A 215 -14.72 -2.34 -0.31
CA LEU A 215 -14.04 -2.90 -1.48
C LEU A 215 -12.53 -2.99 -1.20
N VAL A 216 -12.00 -4.20 -1.29
CA VAL A 216 -10.57 -4.47 -1.13
C VAL A 216 -9.92 -4.47 -2.52
N ILE A 217 -8.93 -3.61 -2.74
CA ILE A 217 -8.24 -3.45 -4.02
C ILE A 217 -6.76 -3.69 -3.79
N GLY A 218 -6.18 -4.65 -4.54
CA GLY A 218 -4.75 -4.92 -4.48
C GLY A 218 -3.90 -3.76 -5.00
N ALA A 219 -3.09 -3.16 -4.12
CA ALA A 219 -2.14 -2.11 -4.47
C ALA A 219 -0.75 -2.69 -4.84
N ILE A 220 -0.77 -3.77 -5.64
CA ILE A 220 0.40 -4.57 -6.04
C ILE A 220 0.66 -4.47 -7.54
N ALA A 221 1.90 -4.73 -7.95
CA ALA A 221 2.29 -4.68 -9.36
C ALA A 221 1.91 -5.95 -10.13
N LYS A 222 1.96 -7.11 -9.47
CA LYS A 222 1.61 -8.42 -10.03
C LYS A 222 1.23 -9.36 -8.90
N GLY A 223 0.48 -10.41 -9.23
CA GLY A 223 0.03 -11.43 -8.29
C GLY A 223 -1.46 -11.32 -7.98
N ALA A 224 -1.91 -12.17 -7.06
CA ALA A 224 -3.26 -12.16 -6.54
C ALA A 224 -3.22 -11.74 -5.07
N ILE A 225 -4.27 -11.06 -4.63
CA ILE A 225 -4.51 -10.79 -3.22
C ILE A 225 -5.31 -11.96 -2.66
N ASP A 226 -4.91 -12.41 -1.48
CA ASP A 226 -5.63 -13.42 -0.71
C ASP A 226 -5.77 -12.89 0.71
N VAL A 227 -7.02 -12.78 1.17
CA VAL A 227 -7.39 -12.22 2.46
C VAL A 227 -8.53 -13.03 3.06
N ASP A 228 -8.52 -13.19 4.37
CA ASP A 228 -9.44 -14.03 5.13
C ASP A 228 -10.72 -13.29 5.59
N TYR A 229 -10.80 -11.98 5.33
CA TYR A 229 -11.87 -11.13 5.83
C TYR A 229 -12.90 -10.70 4.76
N THR A 230 -12.72 -11.09 3.51
CA THR A 230 -13.67 -10.82 2.42
C THR A 230 -14.67 -11.95 2.27
N GLU A 231 -15.90 -11.60 1.94
CA GLU A 231 -17.02 -12.54 1.81
C GLU A 231 -17.13 -13.08 0.37
N ASP A 232 -16.71 -12.28 -0.61
CA ASP A 232 -16.80 -12.60 -2.02
C ASP A 232 -15.77 -11.85 -2.88
N ASN A 233 -15.58 -12.33 -4.12
CA ASN A 233 -14.68 -11.74 -5.10
C ASN A 233 -15.47 -11.18 -6.28
N ALA A 234 -15.07 -10.01 -6.79
CA ALA A 234 -15.69 -9.40 -7.95
C ALA A 234 -14.66 -8.95 -9.00
N CYS A 235 -14.96 -9.20 -10.27
CA CYS A 235 -14.21 -8.67 -11.41
C CYS A 235 -15.06 -7.61 -12.11
N ILE A 236 -14.51 -6.43 -12.40
CA ILE A 236 -15.24 -5.32 -13.05
C ILE A 236 -14.75 -5.00 -14.47
N GLY A 237 -13.98 -5.88 -15.07
CA GLY A 237 -13.46 -5.69 -16.41
C GLY A 237 -13.14 -7.00 -17.11
N ASN A 238 -13.43 -7.07 -18.40
CA ASN A 238 -13.02 -8.17 -19.26
C ASN A 238 -11.50 -8.18 -19.52
N TYR A 239 -10.79 -7.15 -19.05
CA TYR A 239 -9.35 -6.98 -19.16
C TYR A 239 -8.77 -6.68 -17.78
N PRO A 240 -7.52 -7.10 -17.50
CA PRO A 240 -6.82 -6.71 -16.29
C PRO A 240 -6.76 -5.18 -16.18
N LEU A 241 -7.18 -4.65 -15.04
CA LEU A 241 -7.18 -3.22 -14.76
C LEU A 241 -6.03 -2.86 -13.82
N SER A 242 -5.50 -1.64 -13.94
CA SER A 242 -4.66 -1.10 -12.87
C SER A 242 -5.49 -0.87 -11.61
N ALA A 243 -4.84 -0.90 -10.45
CA ALA A 243 -5.50 -0.61 -9.18
C ALA A 243 -6.13 0.79 -9.18
N ALA A 244 -5.44 1.79 -9.75
CA ALA A 244 -5.95 3.16 -9.85
C ALA A 244 -7.18 3.28 -10.76
N LEU A 245 -7.20 2.57 -11.89
CA LEU A 245 -8.37 2.55 -12.78
C LEU A 245 -9.55 1.82 -12.14
N THR A 246 -9.28 0.76 -11.37
CA THR A 246 -10.29 0.08 -10.54
C THR A 246 -10.90 1.06 -9.55
N CYS A 247 -10.07 1.81 -8.81
CA CYS A 247 -10.51 2.87 -7.89
C CYS A 247 -11.42 3.89 -8.59
N ALA A 248 -11.01 4.41 -9.74
CA ALA A 248 -11.79 5.40 -10.47
C ALA A 248 -13.16 4.85 -10.94
N LYS A 249 -13.18 3.61 -11.47
CA LYS A 249 -14.42 2.98 -11.94
C LYS A 249 -15.41 2.72 -10.82
N VAL A 250 -14.94 2.25 -9.66
CA VAL A 250 -15.83 2.01 -8.52
C VAL A 250 -16.33 3.33 -7.94
N THR A 251 -15.49 4.35 -7.78
CA THR A 251 -15.96 5.65 -7.26
C THR A 251 -17.00 6.26 -8.20
N SER A 252 -16.78 6.25 -9.52
CA SER A 252 -17.74 6.80 -10.47
C SER A 252 -19.09 6.05 -10.49
N ALA A 253 -19.08 4.74 -10.32
CA ALA A 253 -20.33 3.98 -10.25
C ALA A 253 -21.11 4.25 -8.96
N PHE A 254 -20.40 4.42 -7.85
CA PHE A 254 -21.00 4.80 -6.57
C PHE A 254 -21.51 6.25 -6.61
N GLU A 255 -20.81 7.16 -7.27
CA GLU A 255 -21.25 8.54 -7.51
C GLU A 255 -22.59 8.58 -8.24
N GLU A 256 -22.69 7.87 -9.36
CA GLU A 256 -23.93 7.79 -10.15
C GLU A 256 -25.08 7.19 -9.33
N ALA A 257 -24.84 6.05 -8.66
CA ALA A 257 -25.88 5.39 -7.87
C ALA A 257 -26.32 6.19 -6.64
N TRP A 258 -25.43 7.02 -6.09
CA TRP A 258 -25.70 7.82 -4.90
C TRP A 258 -26.07 9.28 -5.20
N GLY A 259 -26.16 9.67 -6.47
CA GLY A 259 -26.55 11.01 -6.90
C GLY A 259 -25.51 12.09 -6.58
N VAL A 260 -24.23 11.75 -6.67
CA VAL A 260 -23.11 12.68 -6.46
C VAL A 260 -22.56 13.09 -7.83
N PHE A 261 -22.54 14.40 -8.12
CA PHE A 261 -22.10 14.98 -9.40
C PHE A 261 -21.12 16.13 -9.19
#